data_AF-A0A3P5WBW3-F1
#
_entry.id   AF-A0A3P5WBW3-F1
#
_cell.length_a   1.000
_cell.length_b   1.000
_cell.length_c   1.000
_cell.angle_alpha   90.00
_cell.angle_beta   90.00
_cell.angle_gamma   90.00
#
_symmetry.space_group_name_H-M   'P 1'
#
loop_
_entity.id
_entity.type
_entity.pdbx_description
1 polymer ?
#
loop_
_entity_poly.entity_id
_entity_poly.type
_entity_poly.pdbx_seq_one_letter_code
_entity_poly.pdbx_strand_id
1 'polypeptide(L)'
;MLTFEQKQAVIESFPELTRKEVSLKRVNYHYEESLFDKTVVVQHLHPNGNGFIYVAGIPGYDADERGLVNIREASEEELRNTITDSIQALSEGEEQKLPVEQKWVNSDNEELLLVEEYGAWNLYHGANLEDSFGDYSEAIAYLKEERFIFVKGERDGE
;
A
#
# COMPACT_ATOMS: atom_id res chain seq x y z
N MET A 1 -5.27 -26.32 2.41
CA MET A 1 -6.08 -25.65 1.37
C MET A 1 -7.54 -25.64 1.75
N LEU A 2 -8.14 -24.45 1.81
CA LEU A 2 -9.58 -24.26 2.01
C LEU A 2 -10.37 -24.50 0.72
N THR A 3 -11.62 -24.98 0.83
CA THR A 3 -12.55 -25.07 -0.31
C THR A 3 -13.05 -23.70 -0.75
N PHE A 4 -13.72 -23.64 -1.91
CA PHE A 4 -14.38 -22.42 -2.37
C PHE A 4 -15.35 -21.86 -1.34
N GLU A 5 -16.21 -22.72 -0.76
CA GLU A 5 -17.24 -22.35 0.21
C GLU A 5 -16.63 -21.83 1.51
N GLN A 6 -15.52 -22.43 1.96
CA GLN A 6 -14.79 -21.96 3.14
C GLN A 6 -14.17 -20.59 2.91
N LYS A 7 -13.50 -20.38 1.76
CA LYS A 7 -12.95 -19.05 1.42
C LYS A 7 -14.04 -18.02 1.25
N GLN A 8 -15.14 -18.39 0.58
CA GLN A 8 -16.30 -17.51 0.43
C GLN A 8 -16.85 -17.11 1.79
N ALA A 9 -17.04 -18.04 2.73
CA ALA A 9 -17.53 -17.72 4.07
C ALA A 9 -16.61 -16.76 4.84
N VAL A 10 -15.29 -16.89 4.68
CA VAL A 10 -14.31 -15.96 5.25
C VAL A 10 -14.44 -14.58 4.59
N ILE A 11 -14.49 -14.50 3.27
CA ILE A 11 -14.56 -13.22 2.54
C ILE A 11 -15.90 -12.51 2.82
N GLU A 12 -17.01 -13.24 2.85
CA GLU A 12 -18.35 -12.71 3.15
C GLU A 12 -18.53 -12.35 4.63
N SER A 13 -17.56 -12.65 5.49
CA SER A 13 -17.53 -12.14 6.87
C SER A 13 -17.09 -10.67 6.99
N PHE A 14 -16.57 -10.08 5.90
CA PHE A 14 -16.26 -8.66 5.78
C PHE A 14 -17.48 -7.92 5.17
N PRO A 15 -18.34 -7.28 5.97
CA PRO A 15 -19.59 -6.67 5.50
C PRO A 15 -19.39 -5.53 4.49
N GLU A 16 -18.21 -4.92 4.46
CA GLU A 16 -17.81 -3.85 3.54
C GLU A 16 -17.52 -4.36 2.12
N LEU A 17 -17.39 -5.68 1.91
CA LEU A 17 -17.11 -6.26 0.60
C LEU A 17 -18.39 -6.59 -0.17
N THR A 18 -18.47 -6.07 -1.39
CA THR A 18 -19.55 -6.35 -2.34
C THR A 18 -19.15 -7.46 -3.31
N ARG A 19 -19.91 -8.57 -3.28
CA ARG A 19 -19.75 -9.69 -4.23
C ARG A 19 -20.23 -9.30 -5.62
N LYS A 20 -19.40 -9.53 -6.64
CA LYS A 20 -19.74 -9.37 -8.07
C LYS A 20 -19.42 -10.65 -8.83
N GLU A 21 -20.42 -11.20 -9.52
CA GLU A 21 -20.22 -12.35 -10.39
C GLU A 21 -19.51 -11.94 -11.69
N VAL A 22 -18.58 -12.77 -12.15
CA VAL A 22 -17.87 -12.56 -13.41
C VAL A 22 -17.91 -13.84 -14.26
N SER A 23 -17.24 -13.81 -15.42
CA SER A 23 -17.23 -14.95 -16.34
C SER A 23 -16.67 -16.23 -15.69
N LEU A 24 -17.08 -17.39 -16.24
CA LEU A 24 -16.59 -18.72 -15.84
C LEU A 24 -16.90 -19.09 -14.37
N LYS A 25 -18.08 -18.68 -13.85
CA LYS A 25 -18.53 -18.95 -12.48
C LYS A 25 -17.57 -18.46 -11.40
N ARG A 26 -16.74 -17.45 -11.72
CA ARG A 26 -15.89 -16.80 -10.75
C ARG A 26 -16.63 -15.66 -10.09
N VAL A 27 -16.10 -15.24 -8.95
CA VAL A 27 -16.58 -14.06 -8.22
C VAL A 27 -15.42 -13.14 -7.88
N ASN A 28 -15.70 -11.84 -7.89
CA ASN A 28 -14.85 -10.82 -7.31
C ASN A 28 -15.53 -10.25 -6.07
N TYR A 29 -14.73 -9.71 -5.16
CA TYR A 29 -15.21 -8.95 -4.02
C TYR A 29 -14.57 -7.56 -4.05
N HIS A 30 -15.43 -6.54 -3.94
CA HIS A 30 -15.05 -5.15 -4.10
C HIS A 30 -15.26 -4.41 -2.79
N TYR A 31 -14.27 -3.61 -2.39
CA TYR A 31 -14.45 -2.56 -1.41
C TYR A 31 -14.84 -1.28 -2.15
N GLU A 32 -16.14 -0.96 -2.14
CA GLU A 32 -16.71 0.15 -2.93
C GLU A 32 -16.39 1.54 -2.32
N GLU A 33 -16.00 1.59 -1.05
CA GLU A 33 -15.57 2.81 -0.36
C GLU A 33 -14.07 3.10 -0.55
N SER A 34 -13.41 2.41 -1.48
CA SER A 34 -12.01 2.68 -1.82
C SER A 34 -11.79 4.15 -2.16
N LEU A 35 -10.68 4.71 -1.65
CA LEU A 35 -10.26 6.07 -1.99
C LEU A 35 -9.54 6.16 -3.34
N PHE A 36 -9.46 5.04 -4.07
CA PHE A 36 -8.84 4.92 -5.39
C PHE A 36 -9.84 4.35 -6.42
N ASP A 37 -9.55 4.51 -7.71
CA ASP A 37 -10.30 3.86 -8.80
C ASP A 37 -10.34 2.31 -8.65
N LYS A 38 -9.32 1.75 -7.99
CA LYS A 38 -9.24 0.32 -7.71
C LYS A 38 -10.14 -0.03 -6.52
N THR A 39 -11.20 -0.81 -6.78
CA THR A 39 -12.11 -1.32 -5.74
C THR A 39 -11.98 -2.83 -5.49
N VAL A 40 -11.35 -3.59 -6.39
CA VAL A 40 -11.28 -5.07 -6.28
C VAL A 40 -10.27 -5.48 -5.21
N VAL A 41 -10.76 -6.12 -4.14
CA VAL A 41 -9.95 -6.74 -3.08
C VAL A 41 -9.65 -8.20 -3.43
N VAL A 42 -10.68 -9.01 -3.67
CA VAL A 42 -10.52 -10.40 -4.10
C VAL A 42 -10.88 -10.51 -5.58
N GLN A 43 -9.95 -11.02 -6.38
CA GLN A 43 -10.11 -11.19 -7.82
C GLN A 43 -10.18 -12.67 -8.21
N HIS A 44 -11.14 -12.98 -9.08
CA HIS A 44 -11.24 -14.25 -9.78
C HIS A 44 -11.28 -15.49 -8.87
N LEU A 45 -11.99 -15.41 -7.74
CA LEU A 45 -12.22 -16.58 -6.89
C LEU A 45 -12.99 -17.62 -7.71
N HIS A 46 -12.31 -18.71 -8.03
CA HIS A 46 -12.77 -19.78 -8.90
C HIS A 46 -13.39 -20.90 -8.06
N PRO A 47 -14.39 -21.64 -8.59
CA PRO A 47 -14.99 -22.79 -7.91
C PRO A 47 -14.03 -23.92 -7.48
N ASN A 48 -12.76 -23.86 -7.88
CA ASN A 48 -11.73 -24.81 -7.44
C ASN A 48 -10.98 -24.31 -6.18
N GLY A 49 -11.41 -23.19 -5.60
CA GLY A 49 -10.81 -22.56 -4.44
C GLY A 49 -9.62 -21.64 -4.75
N ASN A 50 -9.16 -21.54 -6.00
CA ASN A 50 -8.09 -20.59 -6.35
C ASN A 50 -8.64 -19.17 -6.54
N GLY A 51 -7.83 -18.16 -6.26
CA GLY A 51 -8.15 -16.75 -6.46
C GLY A 51 -6.93 -15.88 -6.20
N PHE A 52 -7.14 -14.57 -6.22
CA PHE A 52 -6.09 -13.59 -5.97
C PHE A 52 -6.59 -12.49 -5.03
N ILE A 53 -5.70 -11.92 -4.23
CA ILE A 53 -5.98 -10.72 -3.42
C ILE A 53 -5.05 -9.59 -3.83
N TYR A 54 -5.57 -8.38 -3.89
CA TYR A 54 -4.80 -7.17 -4.19
C TYR A 54 -4.01 -6.69 -2.96
N VAL A 55 -2.70 -6.57 -3.11
CA VAL A 55 -1.76 -6.20 -2.05
C VAL A 55 -0.66 -5.26 -2.56
N ALA A 56 -0.90 -4.54 -3.67
CA ALA A 56 0.10 -3.61 -4.21
C ALA A 56 0.45 -2.55 -3.18
N GLY A 57 1.75 -2.29 -3.00
CA GLY A 57 2.25 -1.32 -2.02
C GLY A 57 2.32 -1.84 -0.58
N ILE A 58 1.85 -3.07 -0.32
CA ILE A 58 1.90 -3.67 1.02
C ILE A 58 3.18 -4.51 1.15
N PRO A 59 4.12 -4.16 2.06
CA PRO A 59 5.36 -4.92 2.23
C PRO A 59 5.08 -6.31 2.82
N GLY A 60 5.87 -7.31 2.41
CA GLY A 60 5.82 -8.67 2.97
C GLY A 60 5.00 -9.68 2.16
N TYR A 61 4.32 -9.25 1.09
CA TYR A 61 3.64 -10.15 0.16
C TYR A 61 4.48 -10.47 -1.08
N ASP A 62 4.48 -11.73 -1.50
CA ASP A 62 5.02 -12.17 -2.79
C ASP A 62 3.95 -11.97 -3.88
N ALA A 63 3.77 -10.70 -4.27
CA ALA A 63 2.78 -10.28 -5.23
C ALA A 63 3.33 -10.32 -6.67
N ASP A 64 2.46 -10.65 -7.63
CA ASP A 64 2.80 -10.52 -9.04
C ASP A 64 2.95 -9.05 -9.49
N GLU A 65 3.32 -8.83 -10.76
CA GLU A 65 3.48 -7.50 -11.36
C GLU A 65 2.21 -6.62 -11.31
N ARG A 66 1.05 -7.21 -11.03
CA ARG A 66 -0.25 -6.55 -10.92
C ARG A 66 -0.61 -6.25 -9.45
N GLY A 67 0.30 -6.55 -8.53
CA GLY A 67 0.11 -6.45 -7.09
C GLY A 67 -0.90 -7.46 -6.55
N LEU A 68 -0.92 -8.66 -7.12
CA LEU A 68 -1.85 -9.73 -6.70
C LEU A 68 -1.09 -10.89 -6.07
N VAL A 69 -1.54 -11.33 -4.89
CA VAL A 69 -1.06 -12.55 -4.25
C VAL A 69 -2.01 -13.70 -4.55
N ASN A 70 -1.47 -14.87 -4.89
CA ASN A 70 -2.24 -16.07 -5.16
C ASN A 70 -2.65 -16.74 -3.84
N ILE A 71 -3.96 -16.90 -3.62
CA ILE A 71 -4.48 -17.46 -2.37
C ILE A 71 -4.78 -18.95 -2.44
N ARG A 72 -4.28 -19.69 -3.45
CA ARG A 72 -4.53 -21.13 -3.63
C ARG A 72 -4.34 -21.92 -2.33
N GLU A 73 -3.17 -21.78 -1.72
CA GLU A 73 -2.76 -22.55 -0.54
C GLU A 73 -3.02 -21.82 0.79
N ALA A 74 -3.57 -20.60 0.76
CA ALA A 74 -3.81 -19.79 1.95
C ALA A 74 -4.67 -20.53 3.00
N SER A 75 -4.22 -20.45 4.25
CA SER A 75 -5.00 -20.77 5.45
C SER A 75 -6.09 -19.72 5.69
N GLU A 76 -7.00 -19.99 6.62
CA GLU A 76 -8.04 -19.03 6.98
C GLU A 76 -7.45 -17.74 7.59
N GLU A 77 -6.43 -17.88 8.44
CA GLU A 77 -5.75 -16.76 9.06
C GLU A 77 -5.04 -15.88 8.02
N GLU A 78 -4.24 -16.48 7.14
CA GLU A 78 -3.57 -15.76 6.05
C GLU A 78 -4.60 -15.06 5.15
N LEU A 79 -5.70 -15.74 4.82
CA LEU A 79 -6.76 -15.15 4.01
C LEU A 79 -7.38 -13.94 4.69
N ARG A 80 -7.71 -14.02 5.99
CA ARG A 80 -8.25 -12.89 6.76
C ARG A 80 -7.28 -11.73 6.81
N ASN A 81 -6.02 -11.98 7.17
CA ASN A 81 -5.01 -10.94 7.28
C ASN A 81 -4.80 -10.23 5.93
N THR A 82 -4.68 -11.00 4.84
CA THR A 82 -4.49 -10.43 3.49
C THR A 82 -5.68 -9.59 3.05
N ILE A 83 -6.92 -10.00 3.38
CA ILE A 83 -8.12 -9.21 3.07
C ILE A 83 -8.14 -7.92 3.89
N THR A 84 -7.86 -8.00 5.19
CA THR A 84 -7.79 -6.83 6.07
C THR A 84 -6.76 -5.82 5.57
N ASP A 85 -5.53 -6.26 5.28
CA ASP A 85 -4.47 -5.40 4.78
C ASP A 85 -4.85 -4.76 3.43
N SER A 86 -5.51 -5.52 2.55
CA SER A 86 -6.02 -5.04 1.26
C SER A 86 -7.08 -3.96 1.43
N ILE A 87 -8.07 -4.18 2.29
CA ILE A 87 -9.12 -3.20 2.61
C ILE A 87 -8.48 -1.96 3.22
N GLN A 88 -7.58 -2.15 4.20
CA GLN A 88 -6.85 -1.06 4.84
C GLN A 88 -6.13 -0.20 3.80
N ALA A 89 -5.33 -0.82 2.93
CA ALA A 89 -4.60 -0.13 1.87
C ALA A 89 -5.49 0.60 0.85
N LEU A 90 -6.76 0.19 0.69
CA LEU A 90 -7.73 0.85 -0.19
C LEU A 90 -8.58 1.91 0.54
N SER A 91 -8.79 1.75 1.84
CA SER A 91 -9.54 2.67 2.71
C SER A 91 -8.70 3.81 3.27
N GLU A 92 -7.39 3.58 3.38
CA GLU A 92 -6.40 4.58 3.74
C GLU A 92 -5.88 5.14 2.42
N GLY A 93 -6.39 6.31 2.04
CA GLY A 93 -5.87 7.09 0.94
C GLY A 93 -4.48 7.54 1.37
N GLU A 94 -3.49 6.76 0.99
CA GLU A 94 -2.09 6.91 1.40
C GLU A 94 -1.92 7.27 2.89
N GLU A 95 -1.96 6.28 3.79
CA GLU A 95 -1.07 6.35 4.96
C GLU A 95 0.31 5.75 4.63
N GLN A 96 0.95 6.32 3.61
CA GLN A 96 2.27 6.87 3.89
C GLN A 96 2.07 8.34 4.26
N LYS A 97 1.58 8.62 5.48
CA LYS A 97 2.04 9.80 6.19
C LYS A 97 3.51 9.58 6.55
N LEU A 98 4.36 9.51 5.53
CA LEU A 98 5.65 10.13 5.66
C LEU A 98 5.36 11.54 6.17
N PRO A 99 6.07 12.01 7.19
CA PRO A 99 5.78 13.32 7.73
C PRO A 99 5.75 14.30 6.55
N VAL A 100 4.78 15.22 6.56
CA VAL A 100 4.62 16.29 5.55
C VAL A 100 5.97 16.94 5.23
N GLU A 101 6.86 16.90 6.22
CA GLU A 101 8.26 17.27 6.16
C GLU A 101 9.16 16.12 6.68
N GLN A 102 10.05 15.58 5.85
CA GLN A 102 11.05 14.59 6.26
C GLN A 102 12.40 15.26 6.48
N LYS A 103 13.02 15.00 7.64
CA LYS A 103 14.37 15.46 7.91
C LYS A 103 15.42 14.42 7.49
N TRP A 104 16.41 14.88 6.75
CA TRP A 104 17.50 14.08 6.21
C TRP A 104 18.84 14.67 6.66
N VAL A 105 19.78 13.82 7.07
CA VAL A 105 21.11 14.26 7.53
C VAL A 105 22.22 13.47 6.86
N ASN A 106 23.34 14.12 6.55
CA ASN A 106 24.53 13.47 6.03
C ASN A 106 25.63 13.32 7.10
N SER A 107 26.79 12.77 6.71
CA SER A 107 27.93 12.56 7.61
C SER A 107 28.57 13.84 8.16
N ASP A 108 28.32 14.98 7.50
CA ASP A 108 28.84 16.29 7.89
C ASP A 108 27.85 17.07 8.77
N ASN A 109 26.77 16.41 9.23
CA ASN A 109 25.65 17.01 9.97
C ASN A 109 24.91 18.11 9.19
N GLU A 110 25.00 18.12 7.87
CA GLU A 110 24.12 18.97 7.05
C GLU A 110 22.70 18.39 7.06
N GLU A 111 21.72 19.27 7.11
CA GLU A 111 20.31 18.89 7.20
C GLU A 111 19.55 19.37 5.97
N LEU A 112 18.72 18.48 5.42
CA LEU A 112 17.75 18.79 4.38
C LEU A 112 16.35 18.43 4.86
N LEU A 113 15.38 19.26 4.49
CA LEU A 113 13.97 19.03 4.73
C LEU A 113 13.28 18.73 3.41
N LEU A 114 12.72 17.54 3.27
CA LEU A 114 11.92 17.15 2.11
C LEU A 114 10.44 17.39 2.41
N VAL A 115 9.79 18.26 1.64
CA VAL A 115 8.41 18.69 1.84
C VAL A 115 7.60 18.52 0.56
N GLU A 116 6.41 17.94 0.65
CA GLU A 116 5.47 17.91 -0.48
C GLU A 116 4.62 19.19 -0.49
N GLU A 117 4.81 20.05 -1.49
CA GLU A 117 4.04 21.29 -1.67
C GLU A 117 3.71 21.52 -3.14
N TYR A 118 2.51 22.05 -3.40
CA TYR A 118 2.06 22.42 -4.76
C TYR A 118 2.17 21.29 -5.80
N GLY A 119 2.08 20.03 -5.37
CA GLY A 119 2.19 18.85 -6.25
C GLY A 119 3.62 18.52 -6.67
N ALA A 120 4.61 18.98 -5.91
CA ALA A 120 6.03 18.67 -6.09
C ALA A 120 6.70 18.33 -4.76
N TRP A 121 7.81 17.62 -4.84
CA TRP A 121 8.66 17.25 -3.71
C TRP A 121 9.86 18.18 -3.62
N ASN A 122 9.87 19.06 -2.63
CA ASN A 122 10.84 20.14 -2.49
C ASN A 122 11.87 19.82 -1.41
N LEU A 123 13.16 20.04 -1.69
CA LEU A 123 14.24 19.95 -0.71
C LEU A 123 14.65 21.34 -0.23
N TYR A 124 14.66 21.54 1.08
CA TYR A 124 15.09 22.79 1.70
C TYR A 124 16.33 22.61 2.56
N HIS A 125 17.25 23.56 2.47
CA HIS A 125 18.29 23.79 3.46
C HIS A 125 17.93 25.03 4.29
N GLY A 126 17.37 24.80 5.48
CA GLY A 126 16.76 25.88 6.27
C GLY A 126 15.57 26.49 5.52
N ALA A 127 15.65 27.78 5.17
CA ALA A 127 14.60 28.49 4.44
C ALA A 127 14.85 28.56 2.91
N ASN A 128 15.97 28.02 2.43
CA ASN A 128 16.34 28.06 1.01
C ASN A 128 15.90 26.77 0.31
N LEU A 129 15.23 26.91 -0.84
CA LEU A 129 14.96 25.79 -1.73
C LEU A 129 16.25 25.37 -2.43
N GLU A 130 16.66 24.12 -2.24
CA GLU A 130 17.80 23.51 -2.93
C GLU A 130 17.38 22.91 -4.26
N ASP A 131 16.32 22.08 -4.26
CA ASP A 131 15.82 21.42 -5.46
C ASP A 131 14.33 21.05 -5.35
N SER A 132 13.70 20.72 -6.49
CA SER A 132 12.29 20.33 -6.58
C SER A 132 12.11 19.20 -7.60
N PHE A 133 11.39 18.15 -7.19
CA PHE A 133 11.18 16.94 -7.97
C PHE A 133 9.69 16.73 -8.26
N GLY A 134 9.39 16.13 -9.41
CA GLY A 134 8.01 15.82 -9.79
C GLY A 134 7.47 14.57 -9.10
N ASP A 135 8.35 13.69 -8.64
CA ASP A 135 8.01 12.41 -8.02
C ASP A 135 8.84 12.18 -6.75
N TYR A 136 8.23 11.53 -5.76
CA TYR A 136 8.88 11.21 -4.49
C TYR A 136 10.13 10.35 -4.67
N SER A 137 10.08 9.37 -5.58
CA SER A 137 11.19 8.46 -5.81
C SER A 137 12.43 9.15 -6.36
N GLU A 138 12.26 10.21 -7.16
CA GLU A 138 13.34 11.04 -7.69
C GLU A 138 14.04 11.81 -6.56
N ALA A 139 13.27 12.46 -5.67
CA ALA A 139 13.81 13.17 -4.51
C ALA A 139 14.61 12.24 -3.59
N ILE A 140 14.09 11.03 -3.35
CA ILE A 140 14.76 10.02 -2.52
C ILE A 140 16.02 9.47 -3.19
N ALA A 141 16.02 9.31 -4.51
CA ALA A 141 17.20 8.88 -5.25
C ALA A 141 18.33 9.90 -5.12
N TYR A 142 18.01 11.19 -5.30
CA TYR A 142 18.96 12.29 -5.10
C TYR A 142 19.55 12.29 -3.68
N LEU A 143 18.70 12.27 -2.65
CA LEU A 143 19.13 12.26 -1.25
C LEU A 143 20.09 11.09 -0.93
N LYS A 144 19.83 9.90 -1.49
CA LYS A 144 20.70 8.74 -1.32
C LYS A 144 22.02 8.87 -2.07
N GLU A 145 22.00 9.44 -3.28
CA GLU A 145 23.21 9.71 -4.06
C GLU A 145 24.14 10.67 -3.33
N GLU A 146 23.57 11.72 -2.74
CA GLU A 146 24.25 12.70 -1.87
C GLU A 146 24.53 12.18 -0.45
N ARG A 147 24.25 10.90 -0.18
CA ARG A 147 24.54 10.20 1.09
C ARG A 147 23.83 10.78 2.32
N PHE A 148 22.67 11.38 2.12
CA PHE A 148 21.77 11.73 3.21
C PHE A 148 21.00 10.50 3.69
N ILE A 149 20.68 10.49 4.98
CA ILE A 149 19.95 9.42 5.66
C ILE A 149 18.71 10.02 6.33
N PHE A 150 17.57 9.36 6.15
CA PHE A 150 16.32 9.77 6.78
C PHE A 150 16.40 9.64 8.31
N VAL A 151 16.07 10.73 8.99
CA VAL A 151 15.91 10.76 10.45
C VAL A 151 14.42 10.61 10.74
N LYS A 152 14.02 9.41 11.19
CA LYS A 152 12.65 9.18 11.65
C LYS A 152 12.42 10.02 12.91
N GLY A 153 11.53 11.02 12.82
CA GLY A 153 11.18 11.86 13.95
C GLY A 153 10.75 11.02 15.16
N GLU A 154 11.30 11.34 16.34
CA GLU A 154 10.77 10.83 17.60
C GLU A 154 9.32 11.32 17.71
N ARG A 155 8.38 10.40 17.97
CA ARG A 155 7.06 10.81 18.43
C ARG A 155 7.28 11.47 19.79
N ASP A 156 7.16 12.79 19.86
CA ASP A 156 6.96 13.48 21.13
C ASP A 156 5.77 12.83 21.81
N GLY A 157 6.03 12.15 22.92
CA GLY A 157 5.02 11.52 23.75
C GLY A 157 4.19 12.59 24.46
N GLU A 158 2.87 12.41 24.42
CA GLU A 158 1.93 13.03 25.37
C GLU A 158 2.23 12.62 26.82
#